data_AF-A0A8S3VJL7-F1
#
_entry.id   AF-A0A8S3VJL7-F1
#
_cell.length_a   1.000
_cell.length_b   1.000
_cell.length_c   1.000
_cell.angle_alpha   90.00
_cell.angle_beta   90.00
_cell.angle_gamma   90.00
#
_symmetry.space_group_name_H-M   'P 1'
#
loop_
_entity.id
_entity.type
_entity.pdbx_description
1 polymer ?
#
loop_
_entity_poly.entity_id
_entity_poly.type
_entity_poly.pdbx_seq_one_letter_code
_entity_poly.pdbx_strand_id
1 'polypeptide(L)'
;MYEAMKCIQAPDGNYENSFMTFRSRGGVIFGILMFLMSMSVSFFDQANWQSRIAAKPFQGVAGFFIAAYLWFAIPLTITITSTTVYMSMSFQNGTHLLSTLDIDSGYITPYVMESVMGKTGSLHVDYHGNDGINVHRSRIHMLLYEYGYIHIFFNIGRKGIEITQCPLCGKEKTYTDGTENTDKICKCPSVFTCKACEKDVVIRLKAQQFMHPYECSVHAGLVYEGGLGNFLTNTSHHSPLGEKPVVTMSVSSTIIISLCTHNIKTKHDAERIWDKTLSIDNPLNPWRNVYGEELANINVPEDIKVNTTHMTKIFRSTRLLAVVGGLISFVIFGVVIPANVLSLEVLTFDQFSSWTFACQIWVMIAATFAIVVPPVEEIVQIVRYYNRNKSKVYAI
;
A
#
# COMPACT_ATOMS: atom_id res chain seq x y z
N MET A 1 38.38 -1.64 -9.75
CA MET A 1 37.11 -2.39 -9.71
C MET A 1 37.05 -3.47 -10.79
N TYR A 2 36.97 -3.13 -12.09
CA TYR A 2 36.87 -4.13 -13.16
C TYR A 2 38.02 -5.15 -13.13
N GLU A 3 39.27 -4.68 -13.16
CA GLU A 3 40.45 -5.55 -13.11
C GLU A 3 40.50 -6.44 -11.87
N ALA A 4 40.13 -5.89 -10.69
CA ALA A 4 40.07 -6.67 -9.46
C ALA A 4 39.05 -7.81 -9.58
N MET A 5 37.83 -7.51 -10.03
CA MET A 5 36.75 -8.50 -10.20
C MET A 5 37.05 -9.55 -11.28
N LYS A 6 37.87 -9.20 -12.29
CA LYS A 6 38.35 -10.14 -13.30
C LYS A 6 39.36 -11.14 -12.74
N CYS A 7 40.18 -10.72 -11.77
CA CYS A 7 41.22 -11.55 -11.16
C CYS A 7 40.70 -12.43 -10.02
N ILE A 8 39.58 -12.06 -9.38
CA ILE A 8 39.01 -12.85 -8.27
C ILE A 8 38.14 -13.98 -8.84
N GLN A 9 38.43 -15.20 -8.40
CA GLN A 9 37.63 -16.37 -8.76
C GLN A 9 36.30 -16.37 -8.01
N ALA A 10 35.20 -16.49 -8.75
CA ALA A 10 33.86 -16.55 -8.19
C ALA A 10 33.51 -17.96 -7.70
N PRO A 11 32.51 -18.10 -6.80
CA PRO A 11 32.02 -19.39 -6.35
C PRO A 11 31.54 -20.26 -7.50
N ASP A 12 31.59 -21.58 -7.27
CA ASP A 12 31.13 -22.58 -8.23
C ASP A 12 29.66 -22.33 -8.63
N GLY A 13 29.38 -22.47 -9.93
CA GLY A 13 28.04 -22.26 -10.49
C GLY A 13 27.82 -20.87 -11.10
N ASN A 14 28.81 -19.99 -11.06
CA ASN A 14 28.92 -18.83 -11.95
C ASN A 14 29.49 -19.25 -13.31
N TYR A 15 29.02 -18.64 -14.40
CA TYR A 15 29.58 -18.86 -15.72
C TYR A 15 31.08 -18.48 -15.74
N GLU A 16 31.91 -19.41 -16.20
CA GLU A 16 33.39 -19.32 -16.20
C GLU A 16 34.01 -18.98 -14.83
N ASN A 17 33.31 -19.26 -13.72
CA ASN A 17 33.73 -18.88 -12.36
C ASN A 17 34.11 -17.38 -12.26
N SER A 18 33.40 -16.54 -13.01
CA SER A 18 33.63 -15.09 -13.04
C SER A 18 32.59 -14.35 -12.20
N PHE A 19 32.99 -13.27 -11.53
CA PHE A 19 32.05 -12.33 -10.92
C PHE A 19 31.47 -11.34 -11.94
N MET A 20 32.03 -11.30 -13.15
CA MET A 20 31.60 -10.42 -14.24
C MET A 20 30.51 -11.07 -15.11
N THR A 21 29.66 -11.90 -14.53
CA THR A 21 28.56 -12.56 -15.25
C THR A 21 27.24 -12.44 -14.50
N PHE A 22 26.14 -12.31 -15.26
CA PHE A 22 24.78 -12.44 -14.71
C PHE A 22 24.29 -13.89 -14.66
N ARG A 23 25.06 -14.83 -15.22
CA ARG A 23 24.72 -16.26 -15.26
C ARG A 23 25.27 -16.95 -14.01
N SER A 24 24.48 -16.95 -12.94
CA SER A 24 24.82 -17.63 -11.68
C SER A 24 23.68 -18.54 -11.21
N ARG A 25 23.97 -19.81 -10.96
CA ARG A 25 23.00 -20.76 -10.37
C ARG A 25 22.50 -20.26 -9.01
N GLY A 26 23.41 -19.79 -8.16
CA GLY A 26 23.07 -19.21 -6.86
C GLY A 26 22.23 -17.94 -7.00
N GLY A 27 22.60 -17.06 -7.94
CA GLY A 27 21.86 -15.84 -8.23
C GLY A 27 20.41 -16.10 -8.70
N VAL A 28 20.18 -17.10 -9.55
CA VAL A 28 18.83 -17.47 -10.00
C VAL A 28 17.99 -18.03 -8.84
N ILE A 29 18.56 -18.91 -8.01
CA ILE A 29 17.86 -19.45 -6.83
C ILE A 29 17.49 -18.32 -5.88
N PHE A 30 18.44 -17.43 -5.57
CA PHE A 30 18.19 -16.27 -4.72
C PHE A 30 17.13 -15.33 -5.33
N GLY A 31 17.17 -15.10 -6.64
CA GLY A 31 16.17 -14.30 -7.34
C GLY A 31 14.74 -14.87 -7.20
N ILE A 32 14.58 -16.20 -7.32
CA ILE A 32 13.29 -16.86 -7.10
C ILE A 32 12.83 -16.72 -5.64
N LEU A 33 13.73 -16.91 -4.68
CA LEU A 33 13.42 -16.74 -3.25
C LEU A 33 12.99 -15.30 -2.94
N MET A 34 13.73 -14.31 -3.46
CA MET A 34 13.41 -12.90 -3.31
C MET A 34 12.08 -12.53 -3.97
N PHE A 35 11.76 -13.11 -5.12
CA PHE A 35 10.46 -12.93 -5.77
C PHE A 35 9.33 -13.46 -4.90
N LEU A 36 9.43 -14.70 -4.41
CA LEU A 36 8.42 -15.32 -3.54
C LEU A 36 8.26 -14.55 -2.22
N MET A 37 9.37 -14.11 -1.63
CA MET A 37 9.35 -13.27 -0.42
C MET A 37 8.66 -11.92 -0.67
N SER A 38 8.99 -11.25 -1.78
CA SER A 38 8.40 -9.96 -2.14
C SER A 38 6.90 -10.08 -2.43
N MET A 39 6.48 -11.18 -3.09
CA MET A 39 5.07 -11.53 -3.27
C MET A 39 4.39 -11.72 -1.91
N SER A 40 5.05 -12.42 -0.99
CA SER A 40 4.48 -12.67 0.34
C SER A 40 4.21 -11.37 1.10
N VAL A 41 5.20 -10.47 1.17
CA VAL A 41 5.04 -9.16 1.82
C VAL A 41 4.03 -8.28 1.07
N SER A 42 3.93 -8.40 -0.26
CA SER A 42 3.03 -7.56 -1.05
C SER A 42 1.57 -7.99 -1.00
N PHE A 43 1.27 -9.30 -0.89
CA PHE A 43 -0.08 -9.85 -0.97
C PHE A 43 -0.62 -10.35 0.36
N PHE A 44 0.24 -10.76 1.29
CA PHE A 44 -0.18 -11.31 2.58
C PHE A 44 0.13 -10.39 3.77
N ASP A 45 0.78 -9.24 3.55
CA ASP A 45 0.96 -8.26 4.60
C ASP A 45 -0.26 -7.34 4.73
N GLN A 46 -0.96 -7.46 5.85
CA GLN A 46 -2.13 -6.65 6.15
C GLN A 46 -1.82 -5.15 6.17
N ALA A 47 -0.67 -4.74 6.71
CA ALA A 47 -0.30 -3.33 6.79
C ALA A 47 -0.21 -2.70 5.38
N ASN A 48 0.29 -3.46 4.40
CA ASN A 48 0.34 -3.04 3.00
C ASN A 48 -1.05 -2.91 2.37
N TRP A 49 -2.01 -3.76 2.72
CA TRP A 49 -3.39 -3.63 2.24
C TRP A 49 -4.12 -2.43 2.83
N GLN A 50 -3.87 -2.11 4.10
CA GLN A 50 -4.52 -0.97 4.76
C GLN A 50 -4.10 0.37 4.13
N SER A 51 -2.81 0.57 3.87
CA SER A 51 -2.32 1.77 3.21
C SER A 51 -2.88 1.91 1.79
N ARG A 52 -3.05 0.78 1.07
CA ARG A 52 -3.66 0.73 -0.26
C ARG A 52 -5.12 1.15 -0.28
N ILE A 53 -5.91 0.67 0.68
CA ILE A 53 -7.35 0.96 0.76
C ILE A 53 -7.59 2.41 1.19
N ALA A 54 -6.70 2.99 1.98
CA ALA A 54 -6.80 4.38 2.42
C ALA A 54 -6.50 5.40 1.30
N ALA A 55 -5.75 5.01 0.27
CA ALA A 55 -5.40 5.89 -0.84
C ALA A 55 -6.53 6.00 -1.88
N LYS A 56 -6.67 7.16 -2.53
CA LYS A 56 -7.51 7.27 -3.73
C LYS A 56 -6.98 6.28 -4.79
N PRO A 57 -7.83 5.47 -5.46
CA PRO A 57 -7.37 4.38 -6.32
C PRO A 57 -6.38 4.80 -7.41
N PHE A 58 -6.61 5.95 -8.06
CA PHE A 58 -5.70 6.45 -9.09
C PHE A 58 -4.31 6.81 -8.52
N GLN A 59 -4.30 7.59 -7.44
CA GLN A 59 -3.07 8.00 -6.75
C GLN A 59 -2.32 6.79 -6.18
N GLY A 60 -3.07 5.81 -5.65
CA GLY A 60 -2.52 4.54 -5.20
C GLY A 60 -1.79 3.82 -6.34
N VAL A 61 -2.48 3.53 -7.44
CA VAL A 61 -1.88 2.80 -8.59
C VAL A 61 -0.67 3.54 -9.16
N ALA A 62 -0.78 4.85 -9.39
CA ALA A 62 0.33 5.65 -9.91
C ALA A 62 1.52 5.66 -8.94
N GLY A 63 1.26 5.89 -7.65
CA GLY A 63 2.26 5.87 -6.59
C GLY A 63 2.97 4.52 -6.49
N PHE A 64 2.26 3.40 -6.66
CA PHE A 64 2.88 2.06 -6.67
C PHE A 64 3.82 1.85 -7.85
N PHE A 65 3.45 2.28 -9.06
CA PHE A 65 4.36 2.18 -10.19
C PHE A 65 5.62 3.00 -9.95
N ILE A 66 5.45 4.27 -9.58
CA ILE A 66 6.58 5.15 -9.25
C ILE A 66 7.48 4.50 -8.20
N ALA A 67 6.90 4.05 -7.08
CA ALA A 67 7.65 3.39 -6.02
C ALA A 67 8.38 2.13 -6.51
N ALA A 68 7.77 1.31 -7.36
CA ALA A 68 8.40 0.12 -7.93
C ALA A 68 9.62 0.47 -8.81
N TYR A 69 9.51 1.50 -9.65
CA TYR A 69 10.63 1.96 -10.48
C TYR A 69 11.77 2.58 -9.65
N LEU A 70 11.44 3.31 -8.58
CA LEU A 70 12.43 3.85 -7.64
C LEU A 70 13.12 2.72 -6.85
N TRP A 71 12.34 1.75 -6.36
CA TRP A 71 12.81 0.61 -5.60
C TRP A 71 13.71 -0.32 -6.40
N PHE A 72 13.60 -0.35 -7.73
CA PHE A 72 14.57 -1.10 -8.53
C PHE A 72 15.92 -0.39 -8.60
N ALA A 73 15.92 0.92 -8.84
CA ALA A 73 17.15 1.69 -9.09
C ALA A 73 18.06 1.82 -7.86
N ILE A 74 17.47 2.04 -6.69
CA ILE A 74 18.22 2.36 -5.46
C ILE A 74 19.01 1.15 -4.94
N PRO A 75 18.39 -0.02 -4.64
CA PRO A 75 19.10 -1.19 -4.12
C PRO A 75 20.07 -1.78 -5.14
N LEU A 76 19.72 -1.76 -6.44
CA LEU A 76 20.61 -2.25 -7.50
C LEU A 76 21.93 -1.46 -7.50
N THR A 77 21.85 -0.14 -7.47
CA THR A 77 23.03 0.73 -7.55
C THR A 77 23.86 0.65 -6.27
N ILE A 78 23.22 0.64 -5.10
CA ILE A 78 23.92 0.47 -3.82
C ILE A 78 24.66 -0.87 -3.79
N THR A 79 23.98 -1.97 -4.15
CA THR A 79 24.56 -3.32 -4.08
C THR A 79 25.72 -3.52 -5.07
N ILE A 80 25.57 -3.09 -6.32
CA ILE A 80 26.65 -3.20 -7.32
C ILE A 80 27.85 -2.37 -6.88
N THR A 81 27.62 -1.14 -6.42
CA THR A 81 28.71 -0.24 -6.02
C THR A 81 29.41 -0.76 -4.76
N SER A 82 28.67 -1.11 -3.71
CA SER A 82 29.27 -1.60 -2.47
C SER A 82 30.03 -2.90 -2.68
N THR A 83 29.45 -3.86 -3.41
CA THR A 83 30.09 -5.15 -3.67
C THR A 83 31.37 -4.99 -4.50
N THR A 84 31.32 -4.20 -5.58
CA THR A 84 32.50 -4.02 -6.45
C THR A 84 33.63 -3.25 -5.77
N VAL A 85 33.30 -2.28 -4.90
CA VAL A 85 34.27 -1.58 -4.06
C VAL A 85 34.88 -2.53 -3.04
N TYR A 86 34.05 -3.28 -2.29
CA TYR A 86 34.52 -4.24 -1.28
C TYR A 86 35.48 -5.27 -1.87
N MET A 87 35.12 -5.85 -3.01
CA MET A 87 35.95 -6.83 -3.69
C MET A 87 37.26 -6.21 -4.20
N SER A 88 37.21 -4.96 -4.68
CA SER A 88 38.42 -4.23 -5.08
C SER A 88 39.36 -3.94 -3.89
N MET A 89 38.81 -3.61 -2.72
CA MET A 89 39.61 -3.39 -1.51
C MET A 89 40.18 -4.71 -0.97
N SER A 90 39.38 -5.78 -0.95
CA SER A 90 39.81 -7.11 -0.53
C SER A 90 40.93 -7.64 -1.44
N PHE A 91 40.86 -7.38 -2.74
CA PHE A 91 41.93 -7.71 -3.70
C PHE A 91 43.25 -7.00 -3.37
N GLN A 92 43.20 -5.71 -3.02
CA GLN A 92 44.39 -4.95 -2.63
C GLN A 92 44.97 -5.41 -1.28
N ASN A 93 44.11 -5.83 -0.35
CA ASN A 93 44.51 -6.36 0.95
C ASN A 93 45.04 -7.81 0.87
N GLY A 94 44.79 -8.52 -0.22
CA GLY A 94 45.19 -9.91 -0.42
C GLY A 94 44.28 -10.95 0.28
N THR A 95 43.40 -10.50 1.17
CA THR A 95 42.40 -11.34 1.87
C THR A 95 41.10 -10.56 2.08
N HIS A 96 40.02 -11.27 2.40
CA HIS A 96 38.75 -10.65 2.80
C HIS A 96 38.94 -9.78 4.06
N LEU A 97 38.31 -8.61 4.03
CA LEU A 97 38.36 -7.63 5.12
C LEU A 97 37.40 -7.96 6.27
N LEU A 98 36.33 -8.69 5.95
CA LEU A 98 35.31 -9.15 6.90
C LEU A 98 35.36 -10.66 7.06
N SER A 99 34.88 -11.15 8.21
CA SER A 99 34.68 -12.59 8.41
C SER A 99 33.56 -13.13 7.51
N THR A 100 33.54 -14.43 7.27
CA THR A 100 32.46 -15.07 6.47
C THR A 100 31.09 -14.84 7.10
N LEU A 101 30.99 -14.87 8.43
CA LEU A 101 29.76 -14.58 9.15
C LEU A 101 29.28 -13.14 8.93
N ASP A 102 30.21 -12.18 8.91
CA ASP A 102 29.89 -10.77 8.70
C ASP A 102 29.44 -10.48 7.26
N ILE A 103 30.07 -11.16 6.31
CA ILE A 103 29.69 -11.13 4.89
C ILE A 103 28.27 -11.68 4.71
N ASP A 104 27.99 -12.85 5.29
CA ASP A 104 26.68 -13.51 5.19
C ASP A 104 25.58 -12.73 5.93
N SER A 105 25.95 -11.94 6.94
CA SER A 105 25.04 -11.04 7.66
C SER A 105 24.75 -9.73 6.91
N GLY A 106 25.40 -9.49 5.76
CA GLY A 106 25.17 -8.31 4.92
C GLY A 106 25.97 -7.07 5.30
N TYR A 107 27.04 -7.19 6.09
CA TYR A 107 27.83 -6.04 6.55
C TYR A 107 28.77 -5.43 5.49
N ILE A 108 28.79 -5.96 4.26
CA ILE A 108 29.59 -5.41 3.16
C ILE A 108 29.27 -3.93 2.91
N THR A 109 27.97 -3.60 2.77
CA THR A 109 27.54 -2.24 2.45
C THR A 109 27.90 -1.23 3.53
N PRO A 110 27.57 -1.43 4.82
CA PRO A 110 27.96 -0.49 5.87
C PRO A 110 29.49 -0.37 5.99
N TYR A 111 30.24 -1.48 5.89
CA TYR A 111 31.70 -1.46 5.94
C TYR A 111 32.33 -0.59 4.82
N VAL A 112 31.84 -0.75 3.58
CA VAL A 112 32.33 0.04 2.45
C VAL A 112 32.00 1.51 2.61
N MET A 113 30.78 1.84 3.05
CA MET A 113 30.38 3.24 3.26
C MET A 113 31.19 3.89 4.38
N GLU A 114 31.52 3.16 5.45
CA GLU A 114 32.42 3.65 6.48
C GLU A 114 33.84 3.89 5.94
N SER A 115 34.35 2.94 5.16
CA SER A 115 35.72 2.99 4.66
C SER A 115 35.94 4.11 3.64
N VAL A 116 34.93 4.41 2.80
CA VAL A 116 35.03 5.40 1.73
C VAL A 116 34.54 6.79 2.18
N MET A 117 33.44 6.86 2.92
CA MET A 117 32.78 8.12 3.30
C MET A 117 33.00 8.50 4.77
N GLY A 118 33.76 7.69 5.52
CA GLY A 118 33.99 7.86 6.95
C GLY A 118 32.78 7.46 7.80
N LYS A 119 32.88 7.70 9.11
CA LYS A 119 31.84 7.34 10.11
C LYS A 119 30.45 7.86 9.74
N THR A 120 30.38 9.02 9.09
CA THR A 120 29.12 9.65 8.67
C THR A 120 28.38 8.82 7.61
N GLY A 121 29.11 8.15 6.71
CA GLY A 121 28.50 7.29 5.69
C GLY A 121 27.94 6.00 6.27
N SER A 122 28.67 5.38 7.19
CA SER A 122 28.24 4.18 7.95
C SER A 122 26.93 4.46 8.70
N LEU A 123 26.91 5.57 9.45
CA LEU A 123 25.72 6.02 10.19
C LEU A 123 24.52 6.27 9.27
N HIS A 124 24.74 6.82 8.07
CA HIS A 124 23.64 7.04 7.13
C HIS A 124 23.02 5.71 6.68
N VAL A 125 23.84 4.72 6.32
CA VAL A 125 23.35 3.39 5.93
C VAL A 125 22.64 2.70 7.09
N ASP A 126 23.20 2.78 8.30
CA ASP A 126 22.66 2.08 9.47
C ASP A 126 21.33 2.71 9.94
N TYR A 127 21.21 4.04 9.87
CA TYR A 127 19.96 4.74 10.20
C TYR A 127 18.85 4.44 9.18
N HIS A 128 19.15 4.53 7.88
CA HIS A 128 18.17 4.25 6.80
C HIS A 128 17.88 2.75 6.64
N GLY A 129 18.83 1.87 6.97
CA GLY A 129 18.64 0.42 6.99
C GLY A 129 17.68 -0.02 8.11
N ASN A 130 17.78 0.63 9.29
CA ASN A 130 16.86 0.41 10.41
C ASN A 130 15.49 1.10 10.23
N ASP A 131 15.31 2.05 9.31
CA ASP A 131 13.98 2.56 8.98
C ASP A 131 13.06 1.49 8.33
N GLY A 132 13.64 0.41 7.79
CA GLY A 132 12.88 -0.80 7.46
C GLY A 132 12.24 -1.48 8.68
N ILE A 133 12.78 -1.26 9.90
CA ILE A 133 12.22 -1.73 11.16
C ILE A 133 11.06 -0.84 11.61
N ASN A 134 10.99 0.44 11.22
CA ASN A 134 9.87 1.33 11.53
C ASN A 134 8.54 0.89 10.89
N VAL A 135 8.57 0.00 9.89
CA VAL A 135 7.40 -0.76 9.39
C VAL A 135 6.73 -1.59 10.50
N HIS A 136 7.46 -2.00 11.55
CA HIS A 136 6.88 -2.68 12.71
C HIS A 136 6.01 -1.75 13.56
N ARG A 137 6.34 -0.46 13.65
CA ARG A 137 5.57 0.50 14.45
C ARG A 137 4.21 0.82 13.79
N SER A 138 4.11 0.76 12.45
CA SER A 138 2.83 0.85 11.75
C SER A 138 1.94 -0.39 11.92
N ARG A 139 2.47 -1.52 12.40
CA ARG A 139 1.66 -2.73 12.70
C ARG A 139 0.84 -2.60 13.99
N ILE A 140 1.12 -1.62 14.85
CA ILE A 140 0.39 -1.43 16.12
C ILE A 140 -1.00 -0.78 15.90
N HIS A 141 -1.22 -0.07 14.79
CA HIS A 141 -2.52 0.50 14.43
C HIS A 141 -3.38 -0.43 13.56
N MET A 142 -3.23 -1.76 13.70
CA MET A 142 -3.93 -2.77 12.90
C MET A 142 -5.41 -2.96 13.30
N LEU A 143 -6.09 -1.85 13.55
CA LEU A 143 -7.48 -1.73 14.03
C LEU A 143 -8.53 -2.26 13.03
N LEU A 144 -8.17 -2.49 11.77
CA LEU A 144 -9.15 -3.03 10.79
C LEU A 144 -9.50 -4.50 11.04
N TYR A 145 -8.62 -5.28 11.70
CA TYR A 145 -9.03 -6.62 12.14
C TYR A 145 -10.08 -6.51 13.25
N GLU A 146 -9.89 -5.62 14.25
CA GLU A 146 -10.90 -5.37 15.28
C GLU A 146 -12.19 -4.79 14.70
N TYR A 147 -12.15 -3.81 13.80
CA TYR A 147 -13.38 -3.21 13.25
C TYR A 147 -14.20 -4.20 12.43
N GLY A 148 -13.54 -4.98 11.57
CA GLY A 148 -14.17 -6.01 10.75
C GLY A 148 -14.69 -7.18 11.57
N TYR A 149 -13.89 -7.73 12.49
CA TYR A 149 -14.31 -8.82 13.37
C TYR A 149 -15.43 -8.37 14.31
N ILE A 150 -15.38 -7.16 14.87
CA ILE A 150 -16.40 -6.65 15.78
C ILE A 150 -17.70 -6.31 15.02
N HIS A 151 -17.67 -5.74 13.82
CA HIS A 151 -18.91 -5.52 13.07
C HIS A 151 -19.53 -6.82 12.52
N ILE A 152 -18.70 -7.77 12.06
CA ILE A 152 -19.16 -9.05 11.51
C ILE A 152 -19.69 -9.97 12.61
N PHE A 153 -19.06 -10.01 13.79
CA PHE A 153 -19.46 -10.90 14.88
C PHE A 153 -20.35 -10.23 15.95
N PHE A 154 -20.17 -8.94 16.25
CA PHE A 154 -20.89 -8.25 17.33
C PHE A 154 -22.02 -7.33 16.85
N ASN A 155 -22.20 -7.17 15.53
CA ASN A 155 -23.38 -6.55 14.93
C ASN A 155 -23.76 -5.23 15.63
N ILE A 156 -22.94 -4.19 15.47
CA ILE A 156 -23.11 -2.86 16.12
C ILE A 156 -24.42 -2.14 15.68
N GLY A 157 -25.19 -2.74 14.77
CA GLY A 157 -26.53 -2.32 14.40
C GLY A 157 -27.64 -2.98 15.23
N ARG A 158 -28.90 -2.59 14.95
CA ARG A 158 -30.09 -3.25 15.50
C ARG A 158 -30.03 -4.75 15.20
N LYS A 159 -30.10 -5.61 16.23
CA LYS A 159 -30.07 -7.08 16.09
C LYS A 159 -31.04 -7.53 15.00
N GLY A 160 -30.53 -8.26 14.00
CA GLY A 160 -31.32 -8.83 12.90
C GLY A 160 -31.38 -8.04 11.59
N ILE A 161 -30.63 -6.93 11.45
CA ILE A 161 -30.54 -6.14 10.20
C ILE A 161 -29.19 -6.40 9.51
N GLU A 162 -29.19 -6.69 8.20
CA GLU A 162 -27.97 -6.83 7.40
C GLU A 162 -27.35 -5.46 7.06
N ILE A 163 -26.03 -5.40 6.80
CA ILE A 163 -25.28 -4.16 6.49
C ILE A 163 -25.86 -3.39 5.28
N THR A 164 -26.42 -4.10 4.30
CA THR A 164 -27.06 -3.50 3.10
C THR A 164 -28.42 -2.89 3.40
N GLN A 165 -29.03 -3.21 4.54
CA GLN A 165 -30.32 -2.69 4.94
C GLN A 165 -30.18 -1.39 5.73
N CYS A 166 -31.15 -0.52 5.57
CA CYS A 166 -31.19 0.77 6.25
C CYS A 166 -31.45 0.58 7.75
N PRO A 167 -30.61 1.15 8.64
CA PRO A 167 -30.85 1.06 10.08
C PRO A 167 -32.19 1.68 10.53
N LEU A 168 -32.72 2.65 9.78
CA LEU A 168 -33.94 3.37 10.12
C LEU A 168 -35.22 2.62 9.73
N CYS A 169 -35.25 2.04 8.52
CA CYS A 169 -36.47 1.42 7.98
C CYS A 169 -36.36 -0.08 7.68
N GLY A 170 -35.18 -0.69 7.85
CA GLY A 170 -34.94 -2.11 7.56
C GLY A 170 -34.98 -2.50 6.08
N LYS A 171 -35.29 -1.56 5.17
CA LYS A 171 -35.31 -1.79 3.71
C LYS A 171 -33.91 -1.71 3.09
N GLU A 172 -33.69 -2.38 1.96
CA GLU A 172 -32.39 -2.38 1.26
C GLU A 172 -31.96 -0.97 0.84
N LYS A 173 -30.68 -0.64 1.02
CA LYS A 173 -30.13 0.69 0.72
C LYS A 173 -29.97 0.92 -0.79
N THR A 174 -29.57 -0.11 -1.53
CA THR A 174 -29.19 -0.04 -2.95
C THR A 174 -29.59 -1.27 -3.77
N TYR A 175 -29.81 -2.42 -3.13
CA TYR A 175 -30.01 -3.69 -3.83
C TYR A 175 -31.45 -3.85 -4.38
N THR A 176 -31.56 -4.09 -5.68
CA THR A 176 -32.78 -4.53 -6.37
C THR A 176 -32.57 -5.93 -6.90
N ASP A 177 -33.45 -6.87 -6.53
CA ASP A 177 -33.31 -8.31 -6.76
C ASP A 177 -33.63 -8.73 -8.22
N GLY A 178 -33.13 -7.97 -9.21
CA GLY A 178 -33.46 -8.15 -10.63
C GLY A 178 -34.93 -7.91 -11.00
N THR A 179 -35.77 -7.57 -10.02
CA THR A 179 -37.17 -7.16 -10.19
C THR A 179 -37.25 -5.64 -10.03
N GLU A 180 -37.92 -4.94 -10.95
CA GLU A 180 -38.12 -3.47 -10.93
C GLU A 180 -39.00 -2.98 -9.76
N ASN A 181 -38.99 -3.68 -8.62
CA ASN A 181 -39.85 -3.38 -7.49
C ASN A 181 -39.16 -2.36 -6.56
N THR A 182 -39.29 -1.08 -6.91
CA THR A 182 -38.69 0.07 -6.19
C THR A 182 -39.18 0.25 -4.75
N ASP A 183 -40.24 -0.45 -4.33
CA ASP A 183 -40.81 -0.35 -2.98
C ASP A 183 -39.97 -1.03 -1.89
N LYS A 184 -39.04 -1.90 -2.30
CA LYS A 184 -38.05 -2.54 -1.41
C LYS A 184 -36.82 -1.66 -1.14
N ILE A 185 -36.67 -0.53 -1.84
CA ILE A 185 -35.55 0.40 -1.67
C ILE A 185 -35.87 1.41 -0.57
N CYS A 186 -34.90 1.66 0.30
CA CYS A 186 -34.96 2.65 1.36
C CYS A 186 -35.01 4.09 0.80
N LYS A 187 -36.11 4.80 1.10
CA LYS A 187 -36.32 6.24 0.82
C LYS A 187 -36.00 7.15 2.02
N CYS A 188 -35.34 6.64 3.07
CA CYS A 188 -35.00 7.46 4.23
C CYS A 188 -34.00 8.56 3.84
N PRO A 189 -34.17 9.78 4.39
CA PRO A 189 -33.27 10.89 4.10
C PRO A 189 -31.84 10.52 4.54
N SER A 190 -30.89 10.81 3.65
CA SER A 190 -29.48 10.61 3.96
C SER A 190 -29.04 11.60 5.03
N VAL A 191 -28.01 11.23 5.80
CA VAL A 191 -27.35 12.12 6.77
C VAL A 191 -26.93 13.44 6.10
N PHE A 192 -26.56 13.38 4.81
CA PHE A 192 -26.16 14.54 4.00
C PHE A 192 -27.30 15.55 3.78
N THR A 193 -28.50 15.06 3.51
CA THR A 193 -29.68 15.93 3.34
C THR A 193 -30.27 16.42 4.66
N CYS A 194 -29.75 15.95 5.80
CA CYS A 194 -30.29 16.27 7.11
C CYS A 194 -29.62 17.52 7.70
N LYS A 195 -30.34 18.64 7.70
CA LYS A 195 -29.90 19.93 8.28
C LYS A 195 -29.51 19.83 9.76
N ALA A 196 -30.04 18.86 10.51
CA ALA A 196 -29.66 18.63 11.91
C ALA A 196 -28.28 17.98 12.02
N CYS A 197 -27.97 16.98 11.19
CA CYS A 197 -26.64 16.37 11.13
C CYS A 197 -25.57 17.35 10.65
N GLU A 198 -25.90 18.21 9.68
CA GLU A 198 -24.98 19.25 9.21
C GLU A 198 -24.57 20.20 10.35
N LYS A 199 -25.53 20.59 11.19
CA LYS A 199 -25.26 21.43 12.38
C LYS A 199 -24.38 20.70 13.41
N ASP A 200 -24.66 19.44 13.70
CA ASP A 200 -23.85 18.64 14.63
C ASP A 200 -22.39 18.50 14.17
N VAL A 201 -22.17 18.30 12.87
CA VAL A 201 -20.83 18.23 12.28
C VAL A 201 -20.10 19.56 12.43
N VAL A 202 -20.77 20.69 12.15
CA VAL A 202 -20.18 22.03 12.32
C VAL A 202 -19.83 22.33 13.77
N ILE A 203 -20.68 21.92 14.72
CA ILE A 203 -20.42 22.08 16.17
C ILE A 203 -19.18 21.29 16.58
N ARG A 204 -19.05 20.04 16.12
CA ARG A 204 -17.87 19.20 16.37
C ARG A 204 -16.59 19.76 15.77
N LEU A 205 -16.63 20.30 14.56
CA LEU A 205 -15.45 20.90 13.92
C LEU A 205 -14.95 22.13 14.69
N LYS A 206 -15.83 22.81 15.44
CA LYS A 206 -15.49 23.95 16.30
C LYS A 206 -15.10 23.53 17.71
N ALA A 207 -15.67 22.45 18.22
CA ALA A 207 -15.31 21.90 19.52
C ALA A 207 -13.93 21.24 19.41
N GLN A 208 -12.91 21.82 20.05
CA GLN A 208 -11.55 21.23 20.12
C GLN A 208 -11.50 19.85 20.82
N GLN A 209 -12.63 19.34 21.32
CA GLN A 209 -12.78 18.02 21.91
C GLN A 209 -13.41 17.03 20.91
N PHE A 210 -12.78 15.87 20.73
CA PHE A 210 -13.20 14.78 19.83
C PHE A 210 -14.56 14.12 20.18
N MET A 211 -15.27 14.57 21.23
CA MET A 211 -16.38 13.83 21.85
C MET A 211 -17.65 14.65 22.10
N HIS A 212 -18.12 15.45 21.14
CA HIS A 212 -19.48 16.04 21.25
C HIS A 212 -20.55 15.04 20.76
N PRO A 213 -21.51 14.57 21.56
CA PRO A 213 -22.55 13.67 21.05
C PRO A 213 -23.35 14.32 19.90
N TYR A 214 -23.81 13.51 18.94
CA TYR A 214 -24.74 13.98 17.90
C TYR A 214 -26.10 14.27 18.56
N GLU A 215 -26.73 15.40 18.24
CA GLU A 215 -28.03 15.81 18.79
C GLU A 215 -29.19 15.57 17.80
N CYS A 216 -28.89 15.20 16.55
CA CYS A 216 -29.90 14.90 15.53
C CYS A 216 -30.87 13.78 15.97
N SER A 217 -32.13 14.10 16.23
CA SER A 217 -33.15 13.13 16.65
C SER A 217 -33.38 11.94 15.71
N VAL A 218 -33.05 12.08 14.41
CA VAL A 218 -33.26 11.04 13.38
C VAL A 218 -32.07 10.10 13.26
N HIS A 219 -30.84 10.61 13.39
CA HIS A 219 -29.61 9.86 13.12
C HIS A 219 -28.72 9.66 14.36
N ALA A 220 -28.88 10.48 15.40
CA ALA A 220 -28.20 10.33 16.69
C ALA A 220 -28.73 9.16 17.52
N GLY A 221 -29.96 8.71 17.26
CA GLY A 221 -30.54 7.49 17.89
C GLY A 221 -29.82 6.18 17.53
N LEU A 222 -28.77 6.23 16.69
CA LEU A 222 -27.87 5.12 16.40
C LEU A 222 -26.72 5.01 17.42
N VAL A 223 -26.65 5.90 18.41
CA VAL A 223 -25.75 5.80 19.58
C VAL A 223 -26.39 4.84 20.60
N TYR A 224 -26.40 3.54 20.28
CA TYR A 224 -26.77 2.50 21.25
C TYR A 224 -25.64 2.29 22.27
N GLU A 225 -25.95 1.72 23.45
CA GLU A 225 -24.92 1.28 24.40
C GLU A 225 -23.96 0.29 23.71
N GLY A 226 -22.69 0.66 23.62
CA GLY A 226 -21.66 -0.09 22.87
C GLY A 226 -21.52 0.29 21.38
N GLY A 227 -22.31 1.25 20.90
CA GLY A 227 -22.21 1.82 19.55
C GLY A 227 -21.00 2.74 19.35
N LEU A 228 -20.90 3.36 18.15
CA LEU A 228 -19.77 4.20 17.70
C LEU A 228 -19.32 5.30 18.69
N GLY A 229 -20.19 5.71 19.63
CA GLY A 229 -19.85 6.69 20.68
C GLY A 229 -18.80 6.19 21.68
N ASN A 230 -18.75 4.89 21.95
CA ASN A 230 -17.74 4.24 22.81
C ASN A 230 -16.66 3.53 21.98
N PHE A 231 -16.52 3.88 20.70
CA PHE A 231 -15.59 3.22 19.78
C PHE A 231 -14.17 3.18 20.32
N LEU A 232 -13.69 4.30 20.87
CA LEU A 232 -12.34 4.40 21.43
C LEU A 232 -12.18 3.51 22.67
N THR A 233 -13.16 3.48 23.58
CA THR A 233 -13.14 2.68 24.81
C THR A 233 -13.20 1.18 24.52
N ASN A 234 -13.98 0.78 23.52
CA ASN A 234 -14.12 -0.61 23.08
C ASN A 234 -12.89 -1.10 22.29
N THR A 235 -12.14 -0.21 21.64
CA THR A 235 -10.88 -0.54 20.94
C THR A 235 -9.63 -0.33 21.80
N SER A 236 -9.71 0.41 22.91
CA SER A 236 -8.59 0.67 23.82
C SER A 236 -8.47 -0.33 24.98
N HIS A 237 -9.45 -1.19 25.20
CA HIS A 237 -9.35 -2.27 26.20
C HIS A 237 -8.47 -3.41 25.67
N HIS A 238 -7.16 -3.15 25.66
CA HIS A 238 -6.13 -4.10 25.25
C HIS A 238 -6.07 -5.29 26.23
N SER A 239 -6.36 -6.50 25.71
CA SER A 239 -5.75 -7.72 26.25
C SER A 239 -4.56 -8.05 25.33
N PRO A 240 -3.31 -8.06 25.83
CA PRO A 240 -2.13 -8.29 25.01
C PRO A 240 -2.09 -9.78 24.64
N LEU A 241 -2.61 -10.12 23.47
CA LEU A 241 -2.42 -11.44 22.88
C LEU A 241 -1.03 -11.45 22.23
N GLY A 242 -0.15 -12.25 22.84
CA GLY A 242 1.29 -12.26 22.63
C GLY A 242 1.75 -12.51 21.19
N GLU A 243 2.88 -11.90 20.88
CA GLU A 243 3.54 -11.96 19.59
C GLU A 243 4.41 -13.23 19.46
N LYS A 244 4.15 -13.99 18.37
CA LYS A 244 4.86 -15.14 17.73
C LYS A 244 4.15 -16.52 17.84
N PRO A 245 4.18 -17.41 16.82
CA PRO A 245 4.30 -17.24 15.37
C PRO A 245 2.89 -17.32 14.74
N VAL A 246 2.17 -16.20 14.71
CA VAL A 246 0.75 -16.17 14.32
C VAL A 246 0.54 -16.23 12.80
N VAL A 247 1.57 -16.00 11.99
CA VAL A 247 1.44 -15.84 10.54
C VAL A 247 0.99 -17.14 9.84
N THR A 248 1.54 -18.30 10.21
CA THR A 248 1.20 -19.58 9.56
C THR A 248 -0.15 -20.14 10.03
N MET A 249 -0.48 -19.97 11.31
CA MET A 249 -1.79 -20.39 11.86
C MET A 249 -2.92 -19.46 11.40
N SER A 250 -2.66 -18.16 11.27
CA SER A 250 -3.62 -17.17 10.76
C SER A 250 -4.00 -17.47 9.31
N VAL A 251 -3.02 -17.60 8.41
CA VAL A 251 -3.30 -17.80 6.98
C VAL A 251 -4.07 -19.11 6.74
N SER A 252 -3.65 -20.20 7.39
CA SER A 252 -4.33 -21.50 7.28
C SER A 252 -5.77 -21.40 7.80
N SER A 253 -5.98 -20.73 8.94
CA SER A 253 -7.32 -20.51 9.51
C SER A 253 -8.18 -19.60 8.63
N THR A 254 -7.62 -18.55 8.05
CA THR A 254 -8.32 -17.66 7.12
C THR A 254 -8.69 -18.38 5.83
N ILE A 255 -7.82 -19.22 5.27
CA ILE A 255 -8.12 -20.04 4.09
C ILE A 255 -9.21 -21.05 4.43
N ILE A 256 -9.11 -21.77 5.56
CA ILE A 256 -10.12 -22.74 5.99
C ILE A 256 -11.46 -22.05 6.23
N ILE A 257 -11.49 -20.95 6.99
CA ILE A 257 -12.71 -20.17 7.23
C ILE A 257 -13.27 -19.66 5.90
N SER A 258 -12.44 -19.10 5.01
CA SER A 258 -12.88 -18.60 3.71
C SER A 258 -13.48 -19.73 2.86
N LEU A 259 -12.83 -20.88 2.78
CA LEU A 259 -13.35 -22.05 2.06
C LEU A 259 -14.65 -22.60 2.69
N CYS A 260 -14.73 -22.63 4.02
CA CYS A 260 -15.92 -23.10 4.75
C CYS A 260 -17.09 -22.09 4.72
N THR A 261 -16.83 -20.80 4.51
CA THR A 261 -17.83 -19.72 4.49
C THR A 261 -18.10 -19.17 3.09
N HIS A 262 -17.46 -19.70 2.05
CA HIS A 262 -17.62 -19.25 0.67
C HIS A 262 -19.02 -19.59 0.13
N ASN A 263 -19.94 -18.65 0.28
CA ASN A 263 -21.32 -18.75 -0.19
C ASN A 263 -21.57 -18.12 -1.57
N ILE A 264 -20.52 -17.67 -2.28
CA ILE A 264 -20.65 -17.04 -3.60
C ILE A 264 -20.80 -18.13 -4.66
N LYS A 265 -21.99 -18.30 -5.22
CA LYS A 265 -22.24 -19.28 -6.29
C LYS A 265 -22.65 -18.63 -7.60
N THR A 266 -23.29 -17.46 -7.53
CA THR A 266 -23.80 -16.73 -8.69
C THR A 266 -23.15 -15.35 -8.83
N LYS A 267 -23.24 -14.77 -10.03
CA LYS A 267 -22.79 -13.40 -10.28
C LYS A 267 -23.56 -12.37 -9.43
N HIS A 268 -24.84 -12.65 -9.13
CA HIS A 268 -25.66 -11.82 -8.26
C HIS A 268 -25.18 -11.84 -6.80
N ASP A 269 -24.71 -12.99 -6.30
CA ASP A 269 -24.12 -13.08 -4.95
C ASP A 269 -22.86 -12.21 -4.83
N ALA A 270 -22.04 -12.18 -5.90
CA ALA A 270 -20.83 -11.36 -5.94
C ALA A 270 -21.17 -9.85 -5.95
N GLU A 271 -22.14 -9.43 -6.76
CA GLU A 271 -22.62 -8.04 -6.80
C GLU A 271 -23.18 -7.62 -5.43
N ARG A 272 -23.95 -8.48 -4.76
CA ARG A 272 -24.45 -8.23 -3.40
C ARG A 272 -23.33 -8.06 -2.38
N ILE A 273 -22.24 -8.81 -2.47
CA ILE A 273 -21.09 -8.66 -1.56
C ILE A 273 -20.35 -7.35 -1.82
N TRP A 274 -20.17 -6.95 -3.08
CA TRP A 274 -19.61 -5.64 -3.38
C TRP A 274 -20.47 -4.48 -2.86
N ASP A 275 -21.80 -4.61 -2.97
CA ASP A 275 -22.74 -3.65 -2.39
C ASP A 275 -22.68 -3.64 -0.85
N LYS A 276 -22.49 -4.80 -0.21
CA LYS A 276 -22.22 -4.90 1.24
C LYS A 276 -20.97 -4.11 1.61
N THR A 277 -19.87 -4.30 0.87
CA THR A 277 -18.61 -3.59 1.14
C THR A 277 -18.74 -2.09 0.92
N LEU A 278 -19.41 -1.65 -0.15
CA LEU A 278 -19.67 -0.22 -0.39
C LEU A 278 -20.56 0.40 0.70
N SER A 279 -21.47 -0.39 1.27
CA SER A 279 -22.37 0.02 2.35
C SER A 279 -21.68 0.15 3.72
N ILE A 280 -20.45 -0.35 3.86
CA ILE A 280 -19.53 -0.03 4.97
C ILE A 280 -18.94 1.35 4.69
N ASP A 281 -19.81 2.36 4.72
CA ASP A 281 -19.45 3.75 4.48
C ASP A 281 -19.04 4.41 5.79
N ASN A 282 -18.04 5.29 5.74
CA ASN A 282 -17.62 6.05 6.92
C ASN A 282 -18.64 7.17 7.18
N PRO A 283 -19.38 7.16 8.30
CA PRO A 283 -20.41 8.16 8.57
C PRO A 283 -19.85 9.60 8.69
N LEU A 284 -18.55 9.75 8.99
CA LEU A 284 -17.88 11.05 9.12
C LEU A 284 -17.31 11.56 7.79
N ASN A 285 -16.94 10.65 6.89
CA ASN A 285 -16.36 10.99 5.58
C ASN A 285 -16.88 10.02 4.51
N PRO A 286 -18.14 10.19 4.08
CA PRO A 286 -18.77 9.25 3.16
C PRO A 286 -18.10 9.22 1.80
N TRP A 287 -18.23 8.12 1.08
CA TRP A 287 -17.66 7.94 -0.27
C TRP A 287 -17.98 9.09 -1.24
N ARG A 288 -19.15 9.71 -1.10
CA ARG A 288 -19.57 10.88 -1.89
C ARG A 288 -18.69 12.11 -1.65
N ASN A 289 -18.18 12.33 -0.43
CA ASN A 289 -17.27 13.44 -0.14
C ASN A 289 -15.89 13.17 -0.73
N VAL A 290 -15.42 11.92 -0.66
CA VAL A 290 -14.12 11.50 -1.19
C VAL A 290 -14.06 11.61 -2.72
N TYR A 291 -15.15 11.22 -3.39
CA TYR A 291 -15.26 11.17 -4.86
C TYR A 291 -16.18 12.24 -5.46
N GLY A 292 -16.40 13.37 -4.77
CA GLY A 292 -17.39 14.36 -5.18
C GLY A 292 -17.13 14.95 -6.58
N GLU A 293 -15.87 15.26 -6.89
CA GLU A 293 -15.47 15.78 -8.21
C GLU A 293 -15.63 14.72 -9.30
N GLU A 294 -15.23 13.48 -9.00
CA GLU A 294 -15.32 12.35 -9.92
C GLU A 294 -16.78 11.93 -10.18
N LEU A 295 -17.65 12.05 -9.18
CA LEU A 295 -19.10 11.81 -9.28
C LEU A 295 -19.81 12.92 -10.07
N ALA A 296 -19.39 14.18 -9.92
CA ALA A 296 -19.91 15.29 -10.71
C ALA A 296 -19.60 15.10 -12.20
N ASN A 297 -18.39 14.63 -12.53
CA ASN A 297 -17.97 14.37 -13.91
C ASN A 297 -18.81 13.29 -14.62
N ILE A 298 -19.47 12.40 -13.88
CA ILE A 298 -20.36 11.37 -14.45
C ILE A 298 -21.85 11.73 -14.33
N ASN A 299 -22.17 12.99 -14.03
CA ASN A 299 -23.53 13.53 -13.91
C ASN A 299 -24.43 12.75 -12.94
N VAL A 300 -23.90 12.28 -11.80
CA VAL A 300 -24.71 11.60 -10.78
C VAL A 300 -25.36 12.64 -9.85
N PRO A 301 -26.71 12.71 -9.81
CA PRO A 301 -27.44 13.64 -8.94
C PRO A 301 -27.10 13.50 -7.45
N GLU A 302 -27.10 14.61 -6.71
CA GLU A 302 -26.70 14.69 -5.29
C GLU A 302 -27.64 13.95 -4.32
N ASP A 303 -28.86 13.65 -4.74
CA ASP A 303 -29.90 12.96 -3.96
C ASP A 303 -29.81 11.42 -4.07
N ILE A 304 -29.16 10.90 -5.12
CA ILE A 304 -29.07 9.46 -5.38
C ILE A 304 -27.91 8.82 -4.59
N LYS A 305 -28.13 7.65 -3.97
CA LYS A 305 -27.06 6.89 -3.30
C LYS A 305 -26.06 6.32 -4.31
N VAL A 306 -24.78 6.35 -3.96
CA VAL A 306 -23.70 5.79 -4.78
C VAL A 306 -23.85 4.26 -4.84
N ASN A 307 -23.77 3.71 -6.06
CA ASN A 307 -23.82 2.27 -6.30
C ASN A 307 -22.52 1.77 -6.94
N THR A 308 -22.29 0.46 -6.92
CA THR A 308 -21.14 -0.25 -7.52
C THR A 308 -20.94 0.06 -9.00
N THR A 309 -22.02 0.27 -9.75
CA THR A 309 -21.96 0.65 -11.17
C THR A 309 -21.31 2.04 -11.37
N HIS A 310 -21.61 3.01 -10.49
CA HIS A 310 -21.02 4.35 -10.57
C HIS A 310 -19.53 4.31 -10.22
N MET A 311 -19.17 3.57 -9.17
CA MET A 311 -17.77 3.39 -8.76
C MET A 311 -16.96 2.66 -9.84
N THR A 312 -17.53 1.65 -10.51
CA THR A 312 -16.88 0.95 -11.62
C THR A 312 -16.57 1.88 -12.80
N LYS A 313 -17.45 2.83 -13.09
CA LYS A 313 -17.19 3.85 -14.15
C LYS A 313 -16.03 4.76 -13.76
N ILE A 314 -16.02 5.27 -12.52
CA ILE A 314 -14.95 6.15 -12.01
C ILE A 314 -13.59 5.43 -12.02
N PHE A 315 -13.56 4.17 -11.60
CA PHE A 315 -12.30 3.41 -11.50
C PHE A 315 -11.86 2.74 -12.81
N ARG A 316 -12.59 2.91 -13.92
CA ARG A 316 -12.25 2.25 -15.19
C ARG A 316 -10.86 2.64 -15.69
N SER A 317 -10.52 3.94 -15.66
CA SER A 317 -9.21 4.44 -16.09
C SER A 317 -8.09 3.94 -15.17
N THR A 318 -8.34 3.92 -13.86
CA THR A 318 -7.40 3.38 -12.86
C THR A 318 -7.15 1.89 -13.08
N ARG A 319 -8.20 1.11 -13.35
CA ARG A 319 -8.08 -0.32 -13.64
C ARG A 319 -7.30 -0.56 -14.93
N LEU A 320 -7.54 0.24 -15.97
CA LEU A 320 -6.79 0.16 -17.21
C LEU A 320 -5.31 0.46 -16.97
N LEU A 321 -4.99 1.53 -16.23
CA LEU A 321 -3.62 1.89 -15.85
C LEU A 321 -2.94 0.76 -15.06
N ALA A 322 -3.63 0.17 -14.09
CA ALA A 322 -3.10 -0.94 -13.29
C ALA A 322 -2.78 -2.18 -14.13
N VAL A 323 -3.69 -2.56 -15.04
CA VAL A 323 -3.50 -3.75 -15.88
C VAL A 323 -2.45 -3.51 -16.96
N VAL A 324 -2.57 -2.43 -17.72
CA VAL A 324 -1.65 -2.12 -18.83
C VAL A 324 -0.27 -1.79 -18.28
N GLY A 325 -0.19 -0.92 -17.26
CA GLY A 325 1.07 -0.60 -16.58
C GLY A 325 1.70 -1.85 -15.97
N GLY A 326 0.91 -2.72 -15.32
CA GLY A 326 1.40 -3.94 -14.70
C GLY A 326 1.97 -4.92 -15.72
N LEU A 327 1.29 -5.09 -16.86
CA LEU A 327 1.77 -5.92 -17.96
C LEU A 327 3.06 -5.35 -18.58
N ILE A 328 3.12 -4.04 -18.80
CA ILE A 328 4.33 -3.39 -19.32
C ILE A 328 5.49 -3.56 -18.35
N SER A 329 5.30 -3.29 -17.06
CA SER A 329 6.33 -3.48 -16.04
C SER A 329 6.77 -4.96 -15.95
N PHE A 330 5.83 -5.91 -16.00
CA PHE A 330 6.16 -7.33 -16.00
C PHE A 330 7.00 -7.73 -17.21
N VAL A 331 6.66 -7.24 -18.41
CA VAL A 331 7.46 -7.51 -19.62
C VAL A 331 8.84 -6.88 -19.50
N ILE A 332 8.94 -5.63 -19.06
CA ILE A 332 10.23 -4.93 -18.94
C ILE A 332 11.14 -5.62 -17.92
N PHE A 333 10.67 -5.84 -16.69
CA PHE A 333 11.48 -6.36 -15.59
C PHE A 333 11.60 -7.89 -15.57
N GLY A 334 10.59 -8.60 -16.05
CA GLY A 334 10.55 -10.06 -16.07
C GLY A 334 11.12 -10.67 -17.34
N VAL A 335 11.14 -9.93 -18.46
CA VAL A 335 11.57 -10.47 -19.75
C VAL A 335 12.69 -9.63 -20.37
N VAL A 336 12.48 -8.34 -20.62
CA VAL A 336 13.43 -7.52 -21.41
C VAL A 336 14.76 -7.35 -20.68
N ILE A 337 14.74 -6.89 -19.42
CA ILE A 337 15.96 -6.69 -18.63
C ILE A 337 16.70 -8.02 -18.42
N PRO A 338 16.07 -9.09 -17.90
CA PRO A 338 16.70 -10.40 -17.75
C PRO A 338 17.27 -10.96 -19.06
N ALA A 339 16.53 -10.86 -20.17
CA ALA A 339 17.00 -11.35 -21.47
C ALA A 339 18.24 -10.60 -21.96
N ASN A 340 18.27 -9.26 -21.79
CA ASN A 340 19.44 -8.46 -22.15
C ASN A 340 20.65 -8.84 -21.29
N VAL A 341 20.51 -8.89 -19.96
CA VAL A 341 21.65 -9.19 -19.08
C VAL A 341 22.14 -10.64 -19.20
N LEU A 342 21.24 -11.61 -19.44
CA LEU A 342 21.60 -13.03 -19.62
C LEU A 342 22.18 -13.32 -21.02
N SER A 343 21.90 -12.48 -22.01
CA SER A 343 22.53 -12.58 -23.34
C SER A 343 24.04 -12.36 -23.27
N LEU A 344 24.51 -11.63 -22.26
CA LEU A 344 25.91 -11.37 -22.00
C LEU A 344 26.53 -12.53 -21.19
N GLU A 345 27.71 -12.96 -21.61
CA GLU A 345 28.45 -14.05 -20.96
C GLU A 345 29.30 -13.52 -19.81
N VAL A 346 30.53 -13.12 -20.10
CA VAL A 346 31.41 -12.38 -19.21
C VAL A 346 31.49 -10.93 -19.72
N LEU A 347 31.18 -9.98 -18.85
CA LEU A 347 31.16 -8.57 -19.15
C LEU A 347 32.57 -8.09 -19.51
N THR A 348 32.68 -7.49 -20.69
CA THR A 348 33.86 -6.69 -21.06
C THR A 348 33.91 -5.40 -20.25
N PHE A 349 35.07 -4.73 -20.24
CA PHE A 349 35.23 -3.45 -19.56
C PHE A 349 34.18 -2.42 -20.03
N ASP A 350 33.97 -2.32 -21.34
CA ASP A 350 33.03 -1.37 -21.93
C ASP A 350 31.58 -1.68 -21.54
N GLN A 351 31.20 -2.96 -21.52
CA GLN A 351 29.86 -3.40 -21.10
C GLN A 351 29.64 -3.17 -19.61
N PHE A 352 30.63 -3.49 -18.77
CA PHE A 352 30.57 -3.26 -17.33
C PHE A 352 30.46 -1.76 -17.04
N SER A 353 31.31 -0.94 -17.67
CA SER A 353 31.30 0.53 -17.52
C SER A 353 29.96 1.12 -17.96
N SER A 354 29.43 0.67 -19.10
CA SER A 354 28.11 1.11 -19.60
C SER A 354 26.99 0.72 -18.65
N TRP A 355 27.02 -0.50 -18.10
CA TRP A 355 26.04 -0.97 -17.13
C TRP A 355 26.07 -0.16 -15.83
N THR A 356 27.27 0.10 -15.28
CA THR A 356 27.41 0.92 -14.07
C THR A 356 26.96 2.36 -14.31
N PHE A 357 27.27 2.92 -15.47
CA PHE A 357 26.86 4.28 -15.83
C PHE A 357 25.33 4.38 -15.99
N ALA A 358 24.70 3.38 -16.61
CA ALA A 358 23.24 3.31 -16.72
C ALA A 358 22.58 3.22 -15.33
N CYS A 359 23.12 2.42 -14.41
CA CYS A 359 22.63 2.34 -13.02
C CYS A 359 22.76 3.70 -12.31
N GLN A 360 23.89 4.40 -12.48
CA GLN A 360 24.11 5.72 -11.91
C GLN A 360 23.09 6.76 -12.42
N ILE A 361 22.85 6.82 -13.73
CA ILE A 361 21.83 7.71 -14.30
C ILE A 361 20.46 7.39 -13.71
N TRP A 362 20.10 6.10 -13.65
CA TRP A 362 18.81 5.68 -13.13
C TRP A 362 18.63 6.06 -11.67
N VAL A 363 19.62 5.81 -10.80
CA VAL A 363 19.52 6.20 -9.39
C VAL A 363 19.48 7.70 -9.20
N MET A 364 20.20 8.49 -10.02
CA MET A 364 20.16 9.96 -9.93
C MET A 364 18.79 10.51 -10.32
N ILE A 365 18.18 9.97 -11.39
CA ILE A 365 16.81 10.33 -11.78
C ILE A 365 15.84 9.93 -10.66
N ALA A 366 15.97 8.72 -10.12
CA ALA A 366 15.13 8.20 -9.05
C ALA A 366 15.25 9.04 -7.77
N ALA A 367 16.46 9.37 -7.34
CA ALA A 367 16.72 10.19 -6.17
C ALA A 367 16.18 11.61 -6.36
N THR A 368 16.40 12.22 -7.52
CA THR A 368 15.87 13.56 -7.83
C THR A 368 14.35 13.55 -7.75
N PHE A 369 13.71 12.53 -8.34
CA PHE A 369 12.25 12.38 -8.26
C PHE A 369 11.78 12.23 -6.81
N ALA A 370 12.39 11.34 -6.04
CA ALA A 370 12.01 11.07 -4.65
C ALA A 370 12.21 12.27 -3.71
N ILE A 371 13.20 13.12 -3.99
CA ILE A 371 13.50 14.32 -3.18
C ILE A 371 12.60 15.49 -3.59
N VAL A 372 12.32 15.67 -4.88
CA VAL A 372 11.65 16.88 -5.40
C VAL A 372 10.14 16.72 -5.45
N VAL A 373 9.63 15.57 -5.88
CA VAL A 373 8.19 15.41 -6.16
C VAL A 373 7.33 15.48 -4.90
N PRO A 374 7.64 14.78 -3.79
CA PRO A 374 6.77 14.84 -2.61
C PRO A 374 6.63 16.26 -2.03
N PRO A 375 7.71 17.04 -1.83
CA PRO A 375 7.57 18.44 -1.40
C PRO A 375 6.76 19.31 -2.36
N VAL A 376 6.95 19.13 -3.68
CA VAL A 376 6.17 19.88 -4.69
C VAL A 376 4.70 19.53 -4.63
N GLU A 377 4.36 18.25 -4.50
CA GLU A 377 2.96 17.81 -4.36
C GLU A 377 2.31 18.39 -3.10
N GLU A 378 2.99 18.34 -1.96
CA GLU A 378 2.51 18.95 -0.71
C GLU A 378 2.27 20.45 -0.86
N ILE A 379 3.23 21.18 -1.46
CA ILE A 379 3.09 22.62 -1.72
C ILE A 379 1.88 22.89 -2.61
N VAL A 380 1.70 22.12 -3.70
CA VAL A 380 0.55 22.27 -4.61
C VAL A 380 -0.76 22.01 -3.89
N GLN A 381 -0.83 20.99 -3.03
CA GLN A 381 -2.02 20.69 -2.24
C GLN A 381 -2.34 21.82 -1.25
N ILE A 382 -1.34 22.34 -0.54
CA ILE A 382 -1.48 23.47 0.38
C ILE A 382 -2.00 24.71 -0.36
N VAL A 383 -1.42 25.04 -1.52
CA VAL A 383 -1.84 26.20 -2.33
C VAL A 383 -3.28 26.03 -2.83
N ARG A 384 -3.66 24.84 -3.29
CA ARG A 384 -5.04 24.55 -3.71
C ARG A 384 -6.02 24.71 -2.56
N TYR A 385 -5.69 24.17 -1.39
CA TYR A 385 -6.52 24.26 -0.20
C TYR A 385 -6.67 25.72 0.25
N TYR A 386 -5.57 26.48 0.26
CA TYR A 386 -5.56 27.91 0.54
C TYR A 386 -6.49 28.69 -0.40
N ASN A 387 -6.37 28.46 -1.72
CA ASN A 387 -7.22 29.14 -2.73
C ASN A 387 -8.71 28.76 -2.59
N ARG A 388 -9.02 27.51 -2.26
CA ARG A 388 -10.40 27.04 -2.04
C ARG A 388 -11.02 27.65 -0.78
N ASN A 389 -10.24 27.82 0.28
CA ASN A 389 -10.71 28.48 1.49
C ASN A 389 -10.85 29.98 1.28
N LYS A 390 -9.92 30.61 0.56
CA LYS A 390 -9.99 32.02 0.18
C LYS A 390 -11.27 32.33 -0.60
N SER A 391 -11.57 31.55 -1.64
CA SER A 391 -12.80 31.73 -2.44
C SER A 391 -14.09 31.54 -1.64
N LYS A 392 -14.12 30.61 -0.67
CA LYS A 392 -15.27 30.44 0.24
C LYS A 392 -15.45 31.61 1.21
N VAL A 393 -14.36 32.21 1.68
CA VAL A 393 -14.41 33.38 2.58
C VAL A 393 -14.89 34.64 1.85
N TYR A 394 -14.61 34.79 0.55
CA TYR A 394 -15.12 35.91 -0.27
C TYR A 394 -16.50 35.65 -0.89
N ALA A 395 -17.09 34.47 -0.70
CA ALA A 395 -18.44 34.12 -1.15
C ALA A 395 -19.50 34.23 -0.03
N ILE A 396 -19.06 34.54 1.19
CA ILE A 396 -19.89 34.95 2.34
C ILE A 396 -19.78 36.47 2.43
#